data_AF-A0A0S8F5U2-F1
#
_entry.id   AF-A0A0S8F5U2-F1
#
_cell.length_a   1.000
_cell.length_b   1.000
_cell.length_c   1.000
_cell.angle_alpha   90.00
_cell.angle_beta   90.00
_cell.angle_gamma   90.00
#
_symmetry.space_group_name_H-M   'P 1'
#
loop_
_entity.id
_entity.type
_entity.pdbx_description
1 polymer ?
#
loop_
_entity_poly.entity_id
_entity_poly.type
_entity_poly.pdbx_seq_one_letter_code
_entity_poly.pdbx_strand_id
1 'polypeptide(L)'
;MILMRNFGSSLFISLSVLVLLRSTAENYAGLSAAVTPMNEALRNRGLVGGWDPDTVRGLAELSAEIQRQAEMGGYLNAFILFAIAAGVGFPFAWLFRDSKQKE
;
A
#
# COMPACT_ATOMS: atom_id res chain seq x y z
N MET A 1 0.15 -28.40 -16.63
CA MET A 1 -0.54 -27.80 -15.46
C MET A 1 0.40 -27.07 -14.50
N ILE A 2 1.56 -27.63 -14.14
CA ILE A 2 2.54 -27.01 -13.22
C ILE A 2 3.11 -25.67 -13.76
N LEU A 3 3.36 -25.58 -15.07
CA LEU A 3 3.92 -24.37 -15.68
C LEU A 3 2.98 -23.16 -15.59
N MET A 4 1.68 -23.34 -15.88
CA MET A 4 0.68 -22.27 -15.75
C MET A 4 0.51 -21.81 -14.30
N ARG A 5 0.56 -22.72 -13.32
CA ARG A 5 0.50 -22.36 -11.90
C ARG A 5 1.72 -21.55 -11.46
N ASN A 6 2.91 -21.94 -11.89
CA ASN A 6 4.15 -21.23 -11.55
C ASN A 6 4.26 -19.86 -12.26
N PHE A 7 3.79 -19.77 -13.50
CA PHE A 7 3.73 -18.50 -14.23
C PHE A 7 2.71 -17.53 -13.64
N GLY A 8 1.53 -18.02 -13.26
CA GLY A 8 0.50 -17.20 -12.63
C GLY A 8 0.94 -16.63 -11.28
N SER A 9 1.62 -17.44 -10.44
CA SER A 9 2.11 -16.97 -9.15
C SER A 9 3.23 -15.93 -9.28
N SER A 10 4.21 -16.14 -10.16
CA SER A 10 5.30 -15.17 -10.37
C SER A 10 4.80 -13.84 -10.96
N LEU A 11 3.83 -13.90 -11.88
CA LEU A 11 3.19 -12.70 -12.44
C LEU A 11 2.46 -11.91 -11.35
N PHE A 12 1.67 -12.60 -10.53
CA PHE A 12 0.90 -11.97 -9.46
C PHE A 12 1.77 -11.36 -8.37
N ILE A 13 2.86 -12.05 -7.98
CA ILE A 13 3.85 -11.50 -7.05
C ILE A 13 4.49 -10.24 -7.64
N SER A 14 4.91 -10.28 -8.91
CA SER A 14 5.51 -9.11 -9.58
C SER A 14 4.57 -7.93 -9.64
N LEU A 15 3.29 -8.16 -9.96
CA LEU A 15 2.26 -7.13 -9.98
C LEU A 15 2.02 -6.55 -8.59
N SER A 16 1.98 -7.40 -7.55
CA SER A 16 1.81 -6.96 -6.16
C SER A 16 2.96 -6.06 -5.70
N VAL A 17 4.20 -6.43 -6.04
CA VAL A 17 5.39 -5.60 -5.75
C VAL A 17 5.33 -4.28 -6.51
N LEU A 18 4.94 -4.30 -7.78
CA LEU A 18 4.79 -3.08 -8.58
C LEU A 18 3.75 -2.14 -7.96
N VAL A 19 2.58 -2.65 -7.58
CA VAL A 19 1.51 -1.87 -6.95
C VAL A 19 1.98 -1.29 -5.63
N LEU A 20 2.64 -2.09 -4.79
CA LEU A 20 3.21 -1.62 -3.52
C LEU A 20 4.18 -0.46 -3.75
N LEU A 21 5.19 -0.65 -4.62
CA LEU A 21 6.21 0.37 -4.85
C LEU A 21 5.62 1.65 -5.44
N ARG A 22 4.73 1.51 -6.42
CA ARG A 22 4.07 2.65 -7.06
C ARG A 22 3.21 3.43 -6.08
N SER A 23 2.36 2.75 -5.32
CA SER A 23 1.48 3.41 -4.36
C SER A 23 2.24 4.01 -3.19
N THR A 24 3.29 3.38 -2.70
CA THR A 24 4.18 3.99 -1.69
C THR A 24 4.79 5.28 -2.23
N ALA A 25 5.29 5.30 -3.47
CA ALA A 25 5.85 6.50 -4.07
C ALA A 25 4.81 7.62 -4.28
N GLU A 26 3.61 7.28 -4.75
CA GLU A 26 2.50 8.23 -4.91
C GLU A 26 2.06 8.82 -3.56
N ASN A 27 1.91 7.98 -2.53
CA ASN A 27 1.56 8.42 -1.17
C ASN A 27 2.66 9.28 -0.55
N TYR A 28 3.92 8.91 -0.73
CA TYR A 28 5.07 9.69 -0.26
C TYR A 28 5.09 11.07 -0.90
N ALA A 29 4.88 11.16 -2.22
CA ALA A 29 4.82 12.43 -2.93
C ALA A 29 3.66 13.31 -2.43
N GLY A 30 2.48 12.72 -2.20
CA GLY A 30 1.33 13.45 -1.66
C GLY A 30 1.55 13.96 -0.23
N LEU A 31 2.06 13.11 0.65
CA LEU A 31 2.33 13.45 2.05
C LEU A 31 3.47 14.46 2.20
N SER A 32 4.55 14.30 1.44
CA SER A 32 5.68 15.25 1.47
C SER A 32 5.31 16.61 0.89
N ALA A 33 4.45 16.68 -0.14
CA ALA A 33 3.92 17.95 -0.63
C ALA A 33 3.08 18.70 0.42
N ALA A 34 2.42 17.99 1.33
CA ALA A 34 1.67 18.59 2.43
C ALA A 34 2.57 19.19 3.52
N VAL A 35 3.86 18.81 3.57
CA VAL A 35 4.86 19.39 4.46
C VAL A 35 5.43 20.66 3.83
N THR A 36 4.64 21.73 3.92
CA THR A 36 5.02 23.08 3.48
C THR A 36 5.04 24.02 4.70
N PRO A 37 5.99 24.98 4.81
CA PRO A 37 6.04 25.97 5.90
C PRO A 37 4.77 26.82 6.06
N MET A 38 3.94 26.88 5.01
CA MET A 38 2.67 27.59 4.99
C MET A 38 1.49 26.77 5.52
N ASN A 39 1.69 25.48 5.84
CA ASN A 39 0.64 24.64 6.37
C ASN A 39 0.30 25.06 7.82
N GLU A 40 -0.92 25.53 8.05
CA GLU A 40 -1.34 26.09 9.34
C GLU A 40 -1.29 25.05 10.48
N ALA A 41 -1.43 23.77 10.14
CA ALA A 41 -1.27 22.66 11.06
C ALA A 41 0.16 22.53 11.60
N LEU A 42 1.17 22.83 10.77
CA LEU A 42 2.59 22.85 11.15
C LEU A 42 3.02 24.18 11.80
N ARG A 43 2.22 25.24 11.64
CA ARG A 43 2.48 26.56 12.23
C ARG A 43 1.97 26.67 13.66
N ASN A 44 0.93 25.91 14.01
CA ASN A 44 0.36 25.94 15.35
C ASN A 44 1.18 25.03 16.30
N ARG A 45 2.18 25.60 16.97
CA ARG A 45 3.10 24.89 17.88
C ARG A 45 2.39 24.07 18.98
N GLY A 46 1.13 24.38 19.31
CA GLY A 46 0.32 23.58 20.25
C GLY A 46 -0.21 22.26 19.69
N LEU A 47 -0.28 22.10 18.36
CA LEU A 47 -0.72 20.88 17.67
C LEU A 47 0.45 20.01 17.16
N VAL A 48 1.63 20.61 16.98
CA VAL A 48 2.77 19.98 16.31
C VAL A 48 3.62 19.12 17.24
N GLY A 49 3.57 19.35 18.56
CA GLY A 49 4.36 18.56 19.52
C GLY A 49 5.85 18.55 19.15
N GLY A 50 6.53 17.41 19.35
CA GLY A 50 7.97 17.25 19.04
C GLY A 50 8.35 17.33 17.56
N TRP A 51 7.38 17.42 16.63
CA TRP A 51 7.62 17.51 15.18
C TRP A 51 7.88 18.94 14.71
N ASP A 52 8.74 19.66 15.42
CA ASP A 52 9.05 21.06 15.11
C ASP A 52 9.76 21.18 13.74
N PRO A 53 9.10 21.75 12.70
CA PRO A 53 9.68 21.88 11.36
C PRO A 53 10.84 22.88 11.31
N ASP A 54 11.02 23.70 12.35
CA ASP A 54 12.13 24.65 12.46
C ASP A 54 13.43 23.96 12.95
N THR A 55 13.36 22.69 13.36
CA THR A 55 14.51 21.92 13.86
C THR A 55 14.86 20.76 12.94
N VAL A 56 16.16 20.50 12.76
CA VAL A 56 16.66 19.36 11.96
C VAL A 56 16.13 18.03 12.50
N ARG A 57 15.97 17.92 13.83
CA ARG A 57 15.45 16.72 14.48
C ARG A 57 13.95 16.53 14.23
N GLY A 58 13.14 17.58 14.37
CA GLY A 58 11.69 17.49 14.12
C GLY A 58 11.37 17.20 12.65
N LEU A 59 12.16 17.77 11.72
CA LEU A 59 12.07 17.42 10.29
C LEU A 59 12.44 15.97 10.00
N ALA A 60 13.47 15.42 10.67
CA ALA A 60 13.85 14.02 10.50
C ALA A 60 12.76 13.07 11.04
N GLU A 61 12.19 13.37 12.20
CA GLU A 61 11.08 12.60 12.79
C GLU A 61 9.82 12.66 11.91
N LEU A 62 9.50 13.83 11.36
CA LEU A 62 8.38 14.01 10.44
C LEU A 62 8.60 13.25 9.12
N SER A 63 9.80 13.32 8.54
CA SER A 63 10.16 12.58 7.34
C SER A 63 10.03 11.06 7.56
N ALA A 64 10.45 10.55 8.72
CA ALA A 64 10.30 9.15 9.07
C ALA A 64 8.83 8.73 9.17
N GLU A 65 7.96 9.58 9.73
CA GLU A 65 6.53 9.29 9.82
C GLU A 65 5.83 9.36 8.45
N ILE A 66 6.20 10.30 7.58
CA ILE A 66 5.75 10.34 6.18
C ILE A 66 6.11 9.04 5.47
N GLN A 67 7.35 8.58 5.62
CA GLN A 67 7.81 7.33 5.03
C GLN A 67 6.98 6.15 5.54
N ARG A 68 6.79 6.07 6.86
CA ARG A 68 5.99 5.00 7.49
C ARG A 68 4.55 4.98 6.98
N GLN A 69 3.92 6.15 6.83
CA GLN A 69 2.55 6.26 6.33
C GLN A 69 2.45 5.97 4.83
N ALA A 70 3.44 6.40 4.05
CA ALA A 70 3.51 6.09 2.62
C ALA A 70 3.59 4.58 2.39
N GLU A 71 4.45 3.89 3.15
CA GLU A 71 4.58 2.42 3.13
C GLU A 71 3.26 1.75 3.54
N MET A 72 2.63 2.22 4.62
CA MET A 72 1.32 1.70 5.06
C MET A 72 0.27 1.80 3.96
N GLY A 73 0.20 2.91 3.24
CA GLY A 73 -0.71 3.07 2.11
C GLY A 73 -0.38 2.13 0.94
N GLY A 74 0.90 1.89 0.66
CA GLY A 74 1.35 0.90 -0.33
C GLY A 74 0.92 -0.52 0.04
N TYR A 75 1.09 -0.91 1.31
CA TYR A 75 0.63 -2.21 1.82
C TYR A 75 -0.88 -2.38 1.72
N LEU A 76 -1.67 -1.34 2.04
CA LEU A 76 -3.13 -1.40 1.94
C LEU A 76 -3.57 -1.61 0.49
N ASN A 77 -2.94 -0.93 -0.48
CA ASN A 77 -3.29 -1.12 -1.89
C ASN A 77 -2.91 -2.52 -2.39
N ALA A 78 -1.74 -3.04 -1.98
CA ALA A 78 -1.38 -4.41 -2.27
C ALA A 78 -2.39 -5.41 -1.66
N PHE A 79 -2.82 -5.19 -0.41
CA PHE A 79 -3.85 -6.02 0.23
C PHE A 79 -5.17 -6.03 -0.55
N ILE A 80 -5.61 -4.87 -1.06
CA ILE A 80 -6.80 -4.77 -1.91
C ILE A 80 -6.62 -5.60 -3.19
N LEU A 81 -5.43 -5.60 -3.80
CA LEU A 81 -5.14 -6.45 -4.96
C LEU A 81 -5.31 -7.95 -4.62
N PHE A 82 -4.83 -8.41 -3.46
CA PHE A 82 -5.07 -9.77 -2.98
C PHE A 82 -6.56 -10.04 -2.73
N ALA A 83 -7.28 -9.09 -2.12
CA ALA A 83 -8.71 -9.21 -1.88
C ALA A 83 -9.51 -9.33 -3.19
N ILE A 84 -9.16 -8.55 -4.22
CA ILE A 84 -9.76 -8.64 -5.56
C ILE A 84 -9.44 -10.00 -6.17
N ALA A 85 -8.18 -10.44 -6.13
CA ALA A 85 -7.78 -11.73 -6.68
C ALA A 85 -8.54 -12.90 -6.02
N ALA A 86 -8.72 -12.86 -4.69
CA ALA A 86 -9.52 -13.82 -3.96
C ALA A 86 -11.02 -13.70 -4.30
N GLY A 87 -11.55 -12.48 -4.38
CA GLY A 87 -12.94 -12.19 -4.72
C GLY A 87 -13.32 -12.65 -6.14
N VAL A 88 -12.36 -12.62 -7.08
CA VAL A 88 -12.51 -13.17 -8.43
C VAL A 88 -12.30 -14.68 -8.43
N GLY A 89 -11.32 -15.18 -7.67
CA GLY A 89 -11.04 -16.62 -7.59
C GLY A 89 -12.19 -17.43 -6.99
N PHE A 90 -12.93 -16.87 -6.02
CA PHE A 90 -14.05 -17.52 -5.36
C PHE A 90 -15.19 -17.93 -6.32
N PRO A 91 -15.78 -17.04 -7.13
CA PRO A 91 -16.83 -17.42 -8.09
C PRO A 91 -16.31 -18.35 -9.18
N PHE A 92 -15.05 -18.23 -9.61
CA PHE A 92 -14.46 -19.20 -10.55
C PHE A 92 -14.33 -20.59 -9.92
N ALA A 93 -13.87 -20.69 -8.68
CA ALA A 93 -13.79 -21.95 -7.96
C ALA A 93 -15.17 -22.58 -7.77
N TRP A 94 -16.20 -21.76 -7.54
CA TRP A 94 -17.58 -22.21 -7.43
C TRP A 94 -18.18 -22.64 -8.77
N LEU A 95 -17.94 -21.90 -9.86
CA LEU A 95 -18.44 -22.20 -11.21
C LEU A 95 -17.81 -23.47 -11.80
N PHE A 96 -16.51 -23.67 -11.59
CA PHE A 96 -15.81 -24.89 -12.02
C PHE A 96 -15.87 -26.01 -10.98
N ARG A 97 -16.70 -25.86 -9.94
CA ARG A 97 -17.01 -26.94 -8.99
C ARG A 97 -17.95 -27.93 -9.66
N ASP A 98 -17.43 -28.74 -10.56
CA ASP A 98 -18.21 -29.78 -11.21
C ASP A 98 -18.40 -31.00 -10.29
N SER A 99 -19.58 -31.61 -10.40
CA SER A 99 -20.20 -32.59 -9.52
C SER A 99 -19.57 -33.98 -9.63
N LYS A 100 -18.37 -34.18 -9.08
CA LYS A 100 -17.85 -35.55 -8.84
C LYS A 100 -18.46 -36.20 -7.60
N GLN A 101 -19.78 -36.29 -7.57
CA GLN A 101 -20.49 -37.16 -6.65
C GLN A 101 -21.56 -37.95 -7.41
N LYS A 102 -21.11 -39.03 -8.06
CA LYS A 102 -21.80 -40.31 -8.32
C LYS A 102 -21.12 -41.01 -9.50
N GLU A 103 -20.20 -41.91 -9.19
CA GLU A 103 -20.34 -43.38 -9.36
C GLU A 103 -19.19 -44.07 -8.63
#